data_AF-A0A8T6BHF1-F1
#
_entry.id   AF-A0A8T6BHF1-F1
#
_cell.length_a   1.000
_cell.length_b   1.000
_cell.length_c   1.000
_cell.angle_alpha   90.00
_cell.angle_beta   90.00
_cell.angle_gamma   90.00
#
_symmetry.space_group_name_H-M   'P 1'
#
loop_
_entity.id
_entity.type
_entity.pdbx_description
1 polymer ?
#
loop_
_entity_poly.entity_id
_entity_poly.type
_entity_poly.pdbx_seq_one_letter_code
_entity_poly.pdbx_strand_id
1 'polypeptide(L)' 'MNKWGVGLTFLLAATNVMAKDIQLLNVSYDPTRELYEQYNKAFSAHWKQQTGDNVVIRQSHGG' A
#
# COMPACT_ATOMS: atom_id res chain seq x y z
N MET A 1 -44.99 25.89 -16.40
CA MET A 1 -45.41 24.46 -16.36
C MET A 1 -44.33 23.64 -17.04
N ASN A 2 -43.68 22.61 -16.52
CA ASN A 2 -43.34 22.11 -15.18
C ASN A 2 -42.15 21.17 -15.47
N LYS A 3 -41.05 21.30 -14.70
CA LYS A 3 -40.24 20.21 -14.08
C LYS A 3 -39.61 19.20 -15.08
N TRP A 4 -38.32 18.87 -15.07
CA TRP A 4 -37.60 18.10 -14.05
C TRP A 4 -36.10 18.14 -14.39
N GLY A 5 -35.32 18.98 -13.71
CA GLY A 5 -33.86 18.85 -13.70
C GLY A 5 -33.49 17.92 -12.56
N VAL A 6 -33.43 16.62 -12.80
CA VAL A 6 -32.88 15.67 -11.82
C VAL A 6 -31.36 15.83 -11.85
N GLY A 7 -30.87 16.81 -11.09
CA GLY A 7 -29.46 16.95 -10.80
C GLY A 7 -29.02 15.78 -9.92
N LEU A 8 -28.25 14.85 -10.48
CA LEU A 8 -27.62 13.77 -9.74
C LEU A 8 -26.48 14.36 -8.90
N THR A 9 -26.79 14.84 -7.69
CA THR A 9 -25.77 15.34 -6.76
C THR A 9 -25.03 14.16 -6.14
N PHE A 10 -23.86 13.82 -6.71
CA PHE A 10 -22.95 12.83 -6.16
C PHE A 10 -22.19 13.44 -4.97
N LEU A 11 -22.62 13.15 -3.75
CA LEU A 11 -21.91 13.60 -2.54
C LEU A 11 -20.71 12.67 -2.30
N LEU A 12 -19.53 13.05 -2.78
CA LEU A 12 -18.27 12.36 -2.45
C LEU A 12 -17.93 12.62 -0.98
N ALA A 13 -18.25 11.67 -0.11
CA ALA A 13 -17.67 11.61 1.24
C ALA A 13 -16.18 11.27 1.10
N ALA A 14 -15.30 12.27 1.23
CA ALA A 14 -13.86 12.06 1.23
C ALA A 14 -13.46 11.34 2.53
N THR A 15 -13.20 10.03 2.45
CA THR A 15 -12.53 9.31 3.52
C THR A 15 -11.05 9.67 3.46
N ASN A 16 -10.57 10.38 4.49
CA ASN A 16 -9.14 10.67 4.62
C ASN A 16 -8.40 9.35 4.92
N VAL A 17 -7.77 8.77 3.90
CA VAL A 17 -6.78 7.71 4.07
C VAL A 17 -5.51 8.38 4.58
N MET A 18 -5.24 8.27 5.87
CA MET A 18 -3.97 8.75 6.44
C MET A 18 -2.89 7.73 6.12
N ALA A 19 -1.93 8.11 5.28
CA ALA A 19 -0.76 7.32 5.00
C ALA A 19 0.06 7.12 6.28
N LYS A 20 0.36 5.86 6.61
CA LYS A 20 1.17 5.43 7.74
C LYS A 20 2.56 5.02 7.27
N ASP A 21 3.56 5.27 8.10
CA ASP A 21 4.90 4.68 7.94
C ASP A 21 4.99 3.38 8.75
N ILE A 22 5.33 2.28 8.06
CA ILE A 22 5.35 0.92 8.60
C ILE A 22 6.74 0.33 8.40
N GLN A 23 7.28 -0.30 9.45
CA GLN A 23 8.54 -1.04 9.37
C GLN A 23 8.28 -2.53 9.59
N LEU A 24 8.77 -3.37 8.67
CA LEU A 24 8.69 -4.82 8.75
C LEU A 24 10.09 -5.43 8.79
N LEU A 25 10.23 -6.52 9.53
CA LEU A 25 11.42 -7.38 9.50
C LEU A 25 11.06 -8.67 8.79
N ASN A 26 11.74 -8.95 7.67
CA ASN A 26 11.66 -10.20 6.95
C ASN A 26 12.71 -11.17 7.50
N VAL A 27 12.26 -12.24 8.19
CA VAL A 27 13.10 -13.28 8.78
C VAL A 27 12.90 -14.57 7.99
N SER A 28 13.38 -14.55 6.74
CA SER A 28 13.27 -15.70 5.83
C SER A 28 14.65 -16.27 5.54
N TYR A 29 14.74 -17.60 5.44
CA TYR A 29 15.95 -18.28 5.01
C TYR A 29 15.99 -18.34 3.47
N ASP A 30 16.65 -17.36 2.86
CA ASP A 30 16.94 -17.31 1.43
C ASP A 30 18.47 -17.38 1.24
N PRO A 31 19.02 -18.54 0.84
CA PRO A 31 20.47 -18.73 0.70
C PRO A 31 21.13 -17.78 -0.31
N THR A 32 20.42 -17.41 -1.37
CA THR A 32 20.97 -16.54 -2.42
C THR A 32 20.72 -15.07 -2.12
N ARG A 33 19.70 -14.76 -1.31
CA ARG A 33 19.25 -13.41 -0.93
C ARG A 33 18.62 -12.61 -2.08
N GLU A 34 18.56 -13.17 -3.27
CA GLU A 34 18.07 -12.48 -4.47
C GLU A 34 16.54 -12.39 -4.52
N LEU A 35 15.83 -13.40 -3.97
CA LEU A 35 14.38 -13.46 -4.07
C LEU A 35 13.76 -12.37 -3.20
N TYR A 36 14.18 -12.26 -1.94
CA TYR A 36 13.57 -11.31 -1.03
C TYR A 36 14.03 -9.87 -1.26
N GLU A 37 15.22 -9.64 -1.82
CA GLU A 37 15.59 -8.30 -2.29
C GLU A 37 14.59 -7.78 -3.34
N GLN A 38 14.28 -8.60 -4.34
CA GLN A 38 13.34 -8.25 -5.40
C GLN A 38 11.91 -8.17 -4.88
N TYR A 39 11.49 -9.17 -4.10
CA TYR A 39 10.13 -9.23 -3.58
C TYR A 39 9.83 -8.10 -2.59
N ASN A 40 10.75 -7.78 -1.67
CA ASN A 40 10.54 -6.70 -0.70
C ASN A 40 10.33 -5.35 -1.39
N LYS A 41 11.07 -5.08 -2.48
CA LYS A 41 10.89 -3.87 -3.29
C LYS A 41 9.54 -3.86 -3.99
N ALA A 42 9.17 -4.98 -4.62
CA ALA A 42 7.89 -5.12 -5.31
C ALA A 42 6.70 -4.96 -4.33
N PHE A 43 6.78 -5.59 -3.17
CA PHE A 43 5.77 -5.50 -2.12
C PHE A 43 5.61 -4.06 -1.62
N SER A 44 6.70 -3.37 -1.32
CA SER A 44 6.63 -1.99 -0.79
C SER A 44 5.97 -1.05 -1.81
N ALA A 45 6.26 -1.22 -3.10
CA ALA A 45 5.62 -0.45 -4.18
C ALA A 45 4.13 -0.80 -4.31
N HIS A 46 3.80 -2.09 -4.30
CA HIS A 46 2.42 -2.56 -4.37
C HIS A 46 1.59 -2.05 -3.19
N TRP A 47 2.13 -2.14 -1.97
CA TRP A 47 1.43 -1.71 -0.76
C TRP A 47 1.12 -0.22 -0.78
N LYS A 48 2.09 0.60 -1.18
CA LYS A 48 1.88 2.04 -1.35
C LYS A 48 0.82 2.36 -2.38
N GLN A 49 0.77 1.62 -3.49
CA GLN A 49 -0.27 1.78 -4.50
C GLN A 49 -1.66 1.40 -3.97
N GLN A 50 -1.76 0.35 -3.16
CA GLN A 50 -3.05 -0.14 -2.63
C GLN A 50 -3.58 0.70 -1.46
N THR A 51 -2.70 1.15 -0.58
CA THR A 51 -3.08 1.71 0.73
C THR A 51 -2.68 3.16 0.92
N GLY A 52 -1.71 3.66 0.16
CA GLY A 52 -1.06 4.95 0.41
C GLY A 52 0.04 4.91 1.49
N ASP A 53 0.16 3.82 2.24
CA ASP A 53 1.15 3.67 3.31
C ASP A 53 2.55 3.44 2.75
N ASN A 54 3.56 3.95 3.46
CA ASN A 54 4.95 3.62 3.18
C ASN A 54 5.38 2.43 4.02
N VAL A 55 5.80 1.35 3.37
CA VAL A 55 6.39 0.18 4.04
C VAL A 55 7.89 0.17 3.77
N VAL A 56 8.68 0.07 4.84
CA VAL A 56 10.12 -0.19 4.79
C VAL A 56 10.35 -1.60 5.31
N ILE A 57 10.93 -2.46 4.48
CA ILE A 57 11.24 -3.84 4.85
C ILE A 57 12.74 -3.95 5.11
N ARG A 58 13.10 -4.44 6.30
CA ARG A 58 14.46 -4.87 6.64
C ARG A 58 14.54 -6.38 6.52
N GLN A 59 15.61 -6.90 5.96
CA GLN A 59 15.81 -8.34 5.86
C GLN A 59 16.83 -8.80 6.90
N SER A 60 16.48 -9.83 7.67
CA SER A 60 17.42 -10.56 8.50
C SER A 60 18.22 -11.53 7.62
N HIS A 61 19.52 -11.61 7.88
CA HIS A 61 20.42 -12.59 7.25
C HIS A 61 20.81 -13.73 8.20
N GLY A 62 20.37 -13.64 9.46
CA GLY A 62 20.61 -14.64 10.48
C GLY A 62 19.40 -15.55 10.60
N GLY A 63 19.58 -16.81 10.23
CA GLY A 63 19.11 -17.90 11.09
C GLY A 63 20.04 -18.03 12.29
#